data_AF-A0A1Y1MPM5-F1
#
_entry.id   AF-A0A1Y1MPM5-F1
#
_cell.length_a   1.000
_cell.length_b   1.000
_cell.length_c   1.000
_cell.angle_alpha   90.00
_cell.angle_beta   90.00
_cell.angle_gamma   90.00
#
_symmetry.space_group_name_H-M   'P 1'
#
loop_
_entity.id
_entity.type
_entity.pdbx_description
1 polymer ?
#
loop_
_entity_poly.entity_id
_entity_poly.type
_entity_poly.pdbx_seq_one_letter_code
_entity_poly.pdbx_strand_id
1 'polypeptide(L)'
;ISLTIYELCINQDIQNRIREEIETVVGEDDVTSHTIDNLKFLNMVVCESLRKYPVIPFIQRKCVEDYFIPETGAVLERGRRFALMSIKVCLIYLIRAFKIERDAATKGQLNFGAAHALDPKEGIPVRFQRIEQSYAGTLNKH
;
A
#
# COMPACT_ATOMS: atom_id res chain seq x y z
N ILE A 1 -5.76 0.18 -3.82
CA ILE A 1 -5.15 -0.50 -2.64
C ILE A 1 -5.46 -1.99 -2.70
N SER A 2 -6.74 -2.40 -2.72
CA SER A 2 -7.15 -3.82 -2.67
C SER A 2 -6.52 -4.73 -3.73
N LEU A 3 -6.42 -4.28 -4.99
CA LEU A 3 -5.82 -5.07 -6.06
C LEU A 3 -4.30 -5.22 -5.91
N THR A 4 -3.62 -4.20 -5.39
CA THR A 4 -2.19 -4.30 -5.04
C THR A 4 -1.99 -5.27 -3.88
N ILE A 5 -2.83 -5.22 -2.84
CA ILE A 5 -2.81 -6.18 -1.72
C ILE A 5 -2.98 -7.62 -2.24
N TYR A 6 -3.89 -7.84 -3.19
CA TYR A 6 -4.05 -9.14 -3.83
C TYR A 6 -2.80 -9.62 -4.56
N GLU A 7 -2.14 -8.76 -5.35
CA GLU A 7 -0.88 -9.14 -6.00
C GLU A 7 0.23 -9.45 -4.98
N LEU A 8 0.30 -8.73 -3.86
CA LEU A 8 1.27 -8.99 -2.79
C LEU A 8 0.99 -10.28 -2.02
N CYS A 9 -0.28 -10.60 -1.85
CA CYS A 9 -0.75 -11.88 -1.31
C CYS A 9 -0.34 -13.03 -2.24
N ILE A 10 -0.41 -12.81 -3.56
CA ILE A 10 -0.01 -13.80 -4.56
C ILE A 10 1.50 -13.96 -4.67
N ASN A 11 2.24 -12.86 -4.63
CA ASN A 11 3.67 -12.82 -4.90
C ASN A 11 4.44 -12.47 -3.62
N GLN A 12 4.65 -13.48 -2.76
CA GLN A 12 5.32 -13.29 -1.46
C GLN A 12 6.75 -12.75 -1.61
N ASP A 13 7.48 -13.10 -2.67
CA ASP A 13 8.82 -12.58 -2.93
C ASP A 13 8.83 -11.06 -3.17
N ILE A 14 7.80 -10.55 -3.86
CA ILE A 14 7.61 -9.11 -4.05
C ILE A 14 7.29 -8.44 -2.72
N GLN A 15 6.44 -9.05 -1.89
CA GLN A 15 6.12 -8.54 -0.57
C GLN A 15 7.35 -8.45 0.34
N ASN A 16 8.19 -9.48 0.35
CA ASN A 16 9.43 -9.52 1.13
C ASN A 16 10.41 -8.46 0.64
N ARG A 17 10.58 -8.32 -0.68
CA ARG A 17 11.45 -7.29 -1.25
C ARG A 17 10.98 -5.86 -0.95
N ILE A 18 9.67 -5.60 -0.92
CA ILE A 18 9.16 -4.30 -0.46
C ILE A 18 9.47 -4.11 1.01
N ARG A 19 9.30 -5.14 1.84
CA ARG A 19 9.60 -5.06 3.27
C ARG A 19 11.07 -4.72 3.53
N GLU A 20 11.98 -5.36 2.80
CA GLU A 20 13.42 -5.04 2.83
C GLU A 20 13.70 -3.61 2.38
N GLU A 21 13.04 -3.13 1.33
CA GLU A 21 13.17 -1.75 0.87
C GLU A 21 12.68 -0.76 1.95
N ILE A 22 11.52 -1.02 2.56
CA ILE A 22 10.97 -0.19 3.64
C ILE A 22 11.93 -0.17 4.83
N GLU A 23 12.47 -1.32 5.23
CA GLU A 23 13.43 -1.41 6.33
C GLU A 23 14.71 -0.61 6.02
N THR A 24 15.19 -0.69 4.78
CA THR A 24 16.42 0.01 4.36
C THR A 24 16.24 1.53 4.29
N VAL A 25 15.08 2.00 3.80
CA VAL A 25 14.84 3.42 3.51
C VAL A 25 14.20 4.16 4.69
N VAL A 26 13.31 3.49 5.42
CA VAL A 26 12.53 4.07 6.52
C VAL A 26 13.06 3.61 7.87
N GLY A 27 13.47 2.33 7.99
CA GLY A 27 13.92 1.75 9.26
C GLY A 27 12.91 1.98 10.38
N GLU A 28 13.39 2.44 11.53
CA GLU A 28 12.57 2.73 12.72
C GLU A 28 11.95 4.13 12.71
N ASP A 29 12.32 4.96 11.74
CA ASP A 29 11.88 6.35 11.68
C ASP A 29 10.43 6.48 11.18
N ASP A 30 9.89 7.69 11.36
CA ASP A 30 8.57 8.07 10.88
C ASP A 30 8.52 8.13 9.34
N VAL A 31 7.36 7.77 8.79
CA VAL A 31 7.12 7.82 7.34
C VAL A 31 6.95 9.28 6.90
N THR A 32 7.93 9.80 6.16
CA THR A 32 7.91 11.17 5.60
C THR A 32 7.77 11.17 4.09
N SER A 33 7.36 12.31 3.49
CA SER A 33 7.33 12.46 2.02
C SER A 33 8.67 12.12 1.37
N HIS A 34 9.78 12.51 1.98
CA HIS A 34 11.13 12.20 1.49
C HIS A 34 11.42 10.69 1.49
N THR A 35 11.09 9.99 2.57
CA THR A 35 11.27 8.52 2.61
C THR A 35 10.40 7.82 1.56
N ILE A 36 9.15 8.26 1.37
CA ILE A 36 8.22 7.70 0.38
C ILE A 36 8.75 7.86 -1.06
N ASP A 37 9.42 8.97 -1.36
CA ASP A 37 10.02 9.21 -2.68
C ASP A 37 11.20 8.27 -2.98
N ASN A 38 11.88 7.79 -1.94
CA ASN A 38 13.02 6.88 -2.06
C ASN A 38 12.62 5.40 -2.17
N LEU A 39 11.35 5.05 -1.93
CA LEU A 39 10.80 3.70 -2.10
C LEU A 39 10.50 3.38 -3.58
N LYS A 40 11.56 3.18 -4.36
CA LYS A 40 11.51 2.99 -5.82
C LYS A 40 10.80 1.71 -6.20
N PHE A 41 11.05 0.61 -5.49
CA PHE A 41 10.45 -0.69 -5.74
C PHE A 41 8.95 -0.68 -5.41
N LEU A 42 8.56 -0.11 -4.27
CA LEU A 42 7.15 0.12 -3.95
C LEU A 42 6.46 0.94 -5.05
N ASN A 43 7.11 1.99 -5.55
CA ASN A 43 6.57 2.78 -6.66
C ASN A 43 6.34 1.94 -7.92
N MET A 44 7.31 1.09 -8.29
CA MET A 44 7.16 0.18 -9.43
C MET A 44 5.99 -0.79 -9.24
N VAL A 45 5.81 -1.35 -8.04
CA VAL A 45 4.70 -2.27 -7.75
C VAL A 45 3.34 -1.58 -7.83
N VAL A 46 3.23 -0.34 -7.34
CA VAL A 46 2.02 0.47 -7.49
C VAL A 46 1.72 0.76 -8.96
N CYS A 47 2.74 1.16 -9.74
CA CYS A 47 2.60 1.39 -11.18
C CYS A 47 2.16 0.12 -11.92
N GLU A 48 2.76 -1.03 -11.61
CA GLU A 48 2.42 -2.30 -12.26
C GLU A 48 1.01 -2.76 -11.88
N SER A 49 0.59 -2.56 -10.64
CA SER A 49 -0.79 -2.80 -10.20
C SER A 49 -1.78 -1.96 -11.00
N LEU A 50 -1.49 -0.67 -11.21
CA LEU A 50 -2.33 0.24 -12.00
C LEU A 50 -2.31 -0.10 -13.50
N ARG A 51 -1.20 -0.63 -14.02
CA ARG A 51 -1.09 -1.12 -15.41
C ARG A 51 -1.96 -2.36 -15.63
N LYS A 52 -1.91 -3.32 -14.70
CA LYS A 52 -2.69 -4.57 -14.74
C LYS A 52 -4.18 -4.33 -14.49
N TYR A 53 -4.48 -3.38 -13.61
CA TYR A 53 -5.82 -3.04 -13.18
C TYR A 53 -6.07 -1.53 -13.30
N PRO A 54 -6.30 -1.01 -14.52
CA PRO A 54 -6.58 0.40 -14.72
C PRO A 54 -7.93 0.75 -14.09
N VAL A 55 -7.92 1.46 -12.95
CA VAL A 55 -9.14 1.96 -12.29
C VAL A 55 -9.52 3.30 -12.93
N ILE A 56 -10.57 3.31 -13.75
CA ILE A 56 -10.84 4.38 -14.74
C ILE A 56 -11.63 5.60 -14.22
N PRO A 57 -11.81 5.82 -12.90
CA PRO A 57 -11.76 7.20 -12.45
C PRO A 57 -10.87 7.35 -11.22
N PHE A 58 -9.58 7.07 -11.39
CA PHE A 58 -8.58 7.57 -10.45
C PHE A 58 -8.44 9.10 -10.62
N ILE A 59 -9.40 9.87 -10.08
CA ILE A 59 -9.32 11.33 -10.06
C ILE A 59 -8.08 11.72 -9.24
N GLN A 60 -7.01 12.08 -9.93
CA GLN A 60 -5.78 12.53 -9.31
C GLN A 60 -5.99 13.94 -8.76
N ARG A 61 -6.38 14.03 -7.49
CA ARG A 61 -6.33 15.29 -6.74
C ARG A 61 -4.85 15.64 -6.48
N LYS A 62 -4.49 16.89 -6.75
CA LYS A 62 -3.22 17.47 -6.31
C LYS A 62 -3.46 18.24 -5.02
N CYS A 63 -2.58 18.07 -4.03
CA CYS A 63 -2.63 18.86 -2.80
C CYS A 63 -2.46 20.35 -3.16
N VAL A 64 -3.39 21.20 -2.74
CA VAL A 64 -3.31 22.65 -2.97
C VAL A 64 -2.50 23.36 -1.89
N GLU A 65 -2.30 22.70 -0.75
CA GLU A 65 -1.52 23.10 0.43
C GLU A 65 -0.92 21.84 1.06
N ASP A 66 0.05 22.04 1.97
CA ASP A 66 0.62 20.93 2.73
C ASP A 66 -0.45 20.33 3.67
N TYR A 67 -0.56 19.01 3.71
CA TYR A 67 -1.55 18.31 4.52
C TYR A 67 -0.87 17.32 5.46
N PHE A 68 -1.09 17.49 6.75
CA PHE A 68 -0.66 16.54 7.78
C PHE A 68 -1.64 15.38 7.87
N ILE A 69 -1.15 14.15 7.77
CA ILE A 69 -1.93 12.92 7.99
C ILE A 69 -1.87 12.60 9.49
N PRO A 70 -2.96 12.81 10.25
CA PRO A 70 -2.95 12.76 11.71
C PRO A 70 -2.44 11.45 12.29
N GLU A 71 -2.77 10.32 11.65
CA GLU A 71 -2.51 8.98 12.16
C GLU A 71 -1.12 8.44 11.79
N THR A 72 -0.41 9.11 10.87
CA THR A 72 0.86 8.61 10.35
C THR A 72 2.03 9.56 10.59
N GLY A 73 1.77 10.78 11.06
CA GLY A 73 2.80 11.82 11.19
C GLY A 73 3.33 12.33 9.83
N ALA A 74 2.78 11.84 8.72
CA ALA A 74 3.29 12.11 7.39
C ALA A 74 2.74 13.44 6.86
N VAL A 75 3.60 14.27 6.29
CA VAL A 75 3.21 15.51 5.62
C VAL A 75 3.14 15.27 4.12
N LEU A 76 1.98 15.54 3.52
CA LEU A 76 1.76 15.56 2.08
C LEU A 76 2.01 16.97 1.54
N GLU A 77 3.12 17.16 0.86
CA GLU A 77 3.49 18.46 0.29
C GLU A 77 2.52 18.94 -0.80
N ARG A 78 2.38 20.25 -0.92
CA ARG A 78 1.69 20.91 -2.01
C ARG A 78 2.16 20.39 -3.38
N GLY A 79 1.22 20.18 -4.28
CA GLY A 79 1.47 19.69 -5.64
C GLY A 79 1.57 18.17 -5.77
N ARG A 80 1.67 17.43 -4.66
CA ARG A 80 1.68 15.96 -4.66
C ARG A 80 0.32 15.38 -5.07
N ARG A 81 0.35 14.23 -5.73
CA ARG A 81 -0.86 13.47 -6.10
C ARG A 81 -1.37 12.73 -4.86
N PHE A 82 -2.38 13.31 -4.20
CA PHE A 82 -2.95 12.82 -2.94
C PHE A 82 -3.24 11.32 -2.96
N ALA A 83 -3.95 10.87 -3.99
CA ALA A 83 -4.37 9.48 -4.09
C ALA A 83 -3.18 8.51 -4.22
N LEU A 84 -2.12 8.86 -4.96
CA LEU A 84 -0.92 8.01 -5.05
C LEU A 84 -0.14 7.96 -3.75
N MET A 85 -0.02 9.10 -3.06
CA MET A 85 0.67 9.13 -1.78
C MET A 85 -0.09 8.35 -0.71
N SER A 86 -1.42 8.50 -0.65
CA SER A 86 -2.26 7.73 0.28
C SER A 86 -2.14 6.22 0.09
N ILE A 87 -2.03 5.75 -1.17
CA ILE A 87 -1.79 4.34 -1.48
C ILE A 87 -0.43 3.89 -0.94
N LYS A 88 0.64 4.66 -1.21
CA LYS A 88 1.99 4.30 -0.76
C LYS A 88 2.07 4.26 0.77
N VAL A 89 1.56 5.29 1.45
CA VAL A 89 1.51 5.35 2.91
C VAL A 89 0.77 4.13 3.46
N CYS A 90 -0.44 3.85 2.98
CA CYS A 90 -1.22 2.71 3.44
C CYS A 90 -0.48 1.38 3.23
N LEU A 91 0.17 1.18 2.07
CA LEU A 91 0.95 -0.02 1.80
C LEU A 91 2.17 -0.15 2.72
N ILE A 92 2.86 0.94 3.05
CA ILE A 92 4.01 0.92 3.98
C ILE A 92 3.55 0.43 5.35
N TYR A 93 2.50 1.03 5.93
CA TYR A 93 1.99 0.63 7.24
C TYR A 93 1.50 -0.82 7.26
N LEU A 94 0.80 -1.25 6.20
CA LEU A 94 0.33 -2.63 6.09
C LEU A 94 1.48 -3.64 6.00
N ILE A 95 2.51 -3.37 5.19
CA ILE A 95 3.63 -4.30 4.98
C ILE A 95 4.57 -4.35 6.20
N ARG A 96 4.69 -3.23 6.94
CA ARG A 96 5.39 -3.21 8.24
C ARG A 96 4.67 -4.07 9.27
N ALA A 97 3.36 -3.86 9.44
CA ALA A 97 2.61 -4.51 10.51
C ALA A 97 2.22 -5.96 10.21
N PHE A 98 2.05 -6.33 8.93
CA PHE A 98 1.46 -7.61 8.55
C PHE A 98 2.24 -8.35 7.47
N LYS A 99 2.23 -9.68 7.62
CA LYS A 99 2.44 -10.60 6.51
C LYS A 99 1.09 -10.89 5.89
N ILE A 100 0.98 -10.64 4.59
CA ILE A 100 -0.27 -10.76 3.85
C ILE A 100 -0.24 -12.10 3.10
N GLU A 101 -1.05 -13.06 3.50
CA GLU A 101 -1.04 -14.42 2.97
C GLU A 101 -2.34 -14.76 2.24
N ARG A 102 -2.25 -15.75 1.34
CA ARG A 102 -3.44 -16.31 0.68
C ARG A 102 -4.23 -17.10 1.70
N ASP A 103 -5.54 -16.92 1.68
CA ASP A 103 -6.43 -17.89 2.30
C ASP A 103 -6.65 -19.05 1.29
N ALA A 104 -6.95 -20.26 1.78
CA ALA A 104 -7.16 -21.42 0.92
C ALA A 104 -8.32 -21.21 -0.09
N ALA A 105 -9.23 -20.26 0.19
CA ALA A 105 -10.32 -19.85 -0.69
C ALA A 105 -9.92 -18.83 -1.78
N THR A 106 -8.71 -18.26 -1.76
CA THR A 106 -8.28 -17.23 -2.74
C THR A 106 -7.98 -17.88 -4.11
N LYS A 107 -8.95 -17.85 -5.03
CA LYS A 107 -8.75 -18.26 -6.43
C LYS A 107 -7.72 -17.35 -7.12
N GLY A 108 -6.81 -17.94 -7.91
CA GLY A 108 -5.65 -17.23 -8.48
C GLY A 108 -5.94 -16.26 -9.65
N GLN A 109 -7.15 -16.29 -10.22
CA GLN A 109 -7.59 -15.32 -11.24
C GLN A 109 -8.77 -14.51 -10.72
N LEU A 110 -8.63 -13.18 -10.77
CA LEU A 110 -9.72 -12.26 -10.47
C LEU A 110 -10.71 -12.22 -11.64
N ASN A 111 -11.98 -12.45 -11.31
CA ASN A 111 -13.08 -12.24 -12.23
C ASN A 111 -13.74 -10.90 -11.90
N PHE A 112 -13.59 -9.93 -12.80
CA PHE A 112 -14.20 -8.61 -12.66
C PHE A 112 -15.66 -8.63 -13.16
N GLY A 113 -16.54 -7.91 -12.48
CA GLY A 113 -17.89 -7.62 -12.98
C GLY A 113 -17.87 -6.67 -14.17
N ALA A 114 -19.00 -6.54 -14.88
CA ALA A 114 -19.12 -5.63 -16.01
C ALA A 114 -19.22 -4.15 -15.53
N ALA A 115 -18.24 -3.37 -16.00
CA ALA A 115 -18.14 -1.92 -16.16
C ALA A 115 -18.31 -0.98 -14.94
N HIS A 116 -17.29 -0.14 -14.77
CA HIS A 116 -17.10 1.03 -13.86
C HIS A 116 -16.46 0.80 -12.50
N ALA A 117 -16.53 -0.39 -11.92
CA ALA A 117 -15.77 -0.74 -10.72
C ALA A 117 -14.99 -2.04 -10.96
N LEU A 118 -13.66 -2.01 -10.73
CA LEU A 118 -12.85 -3.22 -10.62
C LEU A 118 -13.14 -3.87 -9.25
N ASP A 119 -14.37 -4.36 -9.08
CA ASP A 119 -14.78 -5.07 -7.88
C ASP A 119 -14.84 -6.58 -8.17
N PRO A 120 -14.03 -7.40 -7.48
CA PRO A 120 -14.11 -8.85 -7.55
C PRO A 120 -15.50 -9.33 -7.09
N LYS A 121 -16.16 -10.17 -7.87
CA LYS A 121 -17.56 -10.59 -7.63
C LYS A 121 -17.83 -11.20 -6.24
N GLU A 122 -16.83 -11.76 -5.58
CA GLU A 122 -16.96 -12.43 -4.26
C GLU A 122 -16.04 -11.82 -3.20
N GLY A 123 -15.50 -10.62 -3.46
CA GLY A 123 -14.39 -10.09 -2.67
C GLY A 123 -13.11 -10.94 -2.82
N ILE A 124 -12.06 -10.56 -2.10
CA ILE A 124 -10.79 -11.29 -2.10
C ILE A 124 -10.49 -11.63 -0.64
N PRO A 125 -10.66 -12.88 -0.20
CA PRO A 125 -10.23 -13.27 1.13
C PRO A 125 -8.71 -13.16 1.19
N VAL A 126 -8.21 -12.40 2.16
CA VAL A 126 -6.79 -12.17 2.41
C VAL A 126 -6.56 -12.36 3.90
N ARG A 127 -5.52 -13.12 4.26
CA ARG A 127 -5.14 -13.34 5.66
C ARG A 127 -4.06 -12.34 6.05
N PHE A 128 -4.31 -11.59 7.11
CA PHE A 128 -3.32 -10.70 7.72
C PHE A 128 -2.76 -11.39 8.96
N GLN A 129 -1.50 -11.78 8.92
CA GLN A 129 -0.78 -12.25 10.09
C GLN A 129 0.05 -11.09 10.63
N ARG A 130 -0.24 -10.64 11.85
CA ARG A 130 0.57 -9.61 12.51
C ARG A 130 1.98 -10.14 12.69
N ILE A 131 2.96 -9.36 12.27
CA ILE A 131 4.36 -9.66 12.52
C ILE A 131 4.70 -9.04 13.88
N GLU A 132 5.31 -9.83 14.77
CA GLU A 132 5.95 -9.26 15.95
C GLU A 132 7.13 -8.42 15.48
N GLN A 133 6.90 -7.12 15.31
CA GLN A 133 7.98 -6.17 15.15
C GLN A 133 8.56 -5.85 16.52
N SER A 134 9.89 -5.80 16.60
CA SER A 134 10.68 -5.20 17.67
C SER A 134 10.46 -3.68 17.83
N TYR A 135 9.56 -3.08 17.06
CA TYR A 135 9.34 -1.64 16.99
C TYR A 135 8.11 -1.22 17.79
N ALA A 136 8.35 -1.05 19.10
CA ALA A 136 7.42 -0.45 20.04
C ALA A 136 7.46 1.09 19.90
N GLY A 137 6.66 1.61 18.99
CA GLY A 137 6.45 3.04 18.75
C GLY A 137 6.04 3.15 17.29
N THR A 138 4.81 3.46 16.91
CA THR A 138 4.08 4.68 17.26
C THR A 138 2.56 4.47 17.18
N LEU A 139 2.09 3.22 17.18
CA LEU A 139 0.64 2.89 17.06
C LEU A 139 -0.16 3.01 18.37
N ASN A 140 0.48 3.43 19.48
CA ASN A 140 -0.15 3.63 20.80
C ASN A 140 0.08 5.06 21.32
N LYS A 141 -0.20 6.08 20.51
CA LYS A 141 -0.46 7.43 21.03
C LYS A 141 -1.71 7.98 20.33
N HIS A 142 -2.76 8.12 21.15
CA HIS A 142 -4.09 8.71 20.94
C HIS A 142 -5.22 7.71 20.72
#